data_AF-A0A7S4AT94-F1
#
_entry.id   AF-A0A7S4AT94-F1
#
_cell.length_a   1.000
_cell.length_b   1.000
_cell.length_c   1.000
_cell.angle_alpha   90.00
_cell.angle_beta   90.00
_cell.angle_gamma   90.00
#
_symmetry.space_group_name_H-M   'P 1'
#
loop_
_entity.id
_entity.type
_entity.pdbx_description
1 polymer ?
#
loop_
_entity_poly.entity_id
_entity_poly.type
_entity_poly.pdbx_seq_one_letter_code
_entity_poly.pdbx_strand_id
1 'polypeptide(L)'
;KNDVQIVTAAVTRRPSSLKFASNELKNNQQIVTFAVMMTSNTLEFASDELKNNEEVVTLAVTRNGSALEFASSNLKGNLGVVLAALRNKPSALRCISQEFIVAAVMRYHRHESNPGRKKRRKRQHDAAFLDDTHVPILDY
;
A
#
# COMPACT_ATOMS: atom_id res chain seq x y z
N LYS A 1 25.28 20.38 -6.39
CA LYS A 1 24.00 20.74 -5.72
C LYS A 1 23.46 19.53 -4.93
N ASN A 2 24.24 19.01 -3.98
CA ASN A 2 23.91 17.81 -3.21
C ASN A 2 23.78 18.09 -1.70
N ASP A 3 23.68 19.35 -1.30
CA ASP A 3 23.47 19.70 0.10
C ASP A 3 22.03 19.44 0.52
N VAL A 4 21.84 18.34 1.25
CA VAL A 4 20.56 17.94 1.85
C VAL A 4 19.96 19.09 2.66
N GLN A 5 20.79 19.83 3.41
CA GLN A 5 20.34 20.96 4.25
C GLN A 5 19.80 22.13 3.41
N ILE A 6 20.47 22.48 2.31
CA ILE A 6 20.03 23.56 1.44
C ILE A 6 18.74 23.16 0.72
N VAL A 7 18.65 21.91 0.25
CA VAL A 7 17.44 21.43 -0.45
C VAL A 7 16.27 21.28 0.50
N THR A 8 16.46 20.80 1.73
CA THR A 8 15.39 20.77 2.75
C THR A 8 14.94 22.18 3.14
N ALA A 9 15.86 23.14 3.30
CA ALA A 9 15.52 24.55 3.52
C ALA A 9 14.78 25.18 2.32
N ALA A 10 15.09 24.77 1.09
CA ALA A 10 14.39 25.23 -0.11
C ALA A 10 13.00 24.59 -0.24
N VAL A 11 12.88 23.30 0.02
CA VAL A 11 11.62 22.53 -0.03
C VAL A 11 10.64 23.00 1.05
N THR A 12 11.14 23.32 2.25
CA THR A 12 10.31 23.88 3.33
C THR A 12 9.66 25.21 2.97
N ARG A 13 10.37 26.07 2.23
CA ARG A 13 9.83 27.36 1.76
C ARG A 13 9.00 27.24 0.49
N ARG A 14 9.45 26.41 -0.44
CA ARG A 14 8.77 26.13 -1.72
C ARG A 14 8.94 24.65 -2.06
N PRO A 15 7.89 23.83 -1.86
CA PRO A 15 7.93 22.41 -2.15
C PRO A 15 8.26 22.10 -3.62
N SER A 16 7.87 22.97 -4.55
CA SER A 16 8.19 22.88 -5.98
C SER A 16 9.68 23.05 -6.32
N SER A 17 10.51 23.49 -5.36
CA SER A 17 11.97 23.54 -5.50
C SER A 17 12.59 22.15 -5.69
N LEU A 18 11.89 21.09 -5.30
CA LEU A 18 12.31 19.70 -5.47
C LEU A 18 12.64 19.36 -6.94
N LYS A 19 12.00 20.05 -7.91
CA LYS A 19 12.29 19.85 -9.35
C LYS A 19 13.75 20.11 -9.73
N PHE A 20 14.43 21.00 -9.00
CA PHE A 20 15.82 21.37 -9.23
C PHE A 20 16.82 20.56 -8.37
N ALA A 21 16.34 19.69 -7.49
CA ALA A 21 17.18 18.82 -6.69
C ALA A 21 17.83 17.73 -7.56
N SER A 22 18.95 17.18 -7.10
CA SER A 22 19.60 16.04 -7.74
C SER A 22 18.74 14.79 -7.63
N ASN A 23 19.02 13.78 -8.47
CA ASN A 23 18.26 12.54 -8.48
C ASN A 23 18.33 11.80 -7.14
N GLU A 24 19.47 11.85 -6.44
CA GLU A 24 19.62 11.29 -5.09
C GLU A 24 18.65 11.92 -4.09
N LEU A 25 18.48 13.25 -4.14
CA LEU A 25 17.58 13.97 -3.25
C LEU A 25 16.10 13.80 -3.65
N LYS A 26 15.82 13.65 -4.94
CA LYS A 26 14.49 13.27 -5.44
C LYS A 26 14.13 11.82 -5.08
N ASN A 27 15.12 10.98 -4.79
CA ASN A 27 14.93 9.64 -4.26
C ASN A 27 14.97 9.58 -2.73
N ASN A 28 15.20 10.71 -2.06
CA ASN A 28 15.21 10.74 -0.61
C ASN A 28 13.77 10.79 -0.08
N GLN A 29 13.32 9.66 0.48
CA GLN A 29 11.97 9.50 1.01
C GLN A 29 11.60 10.60 2.01
N GLN A 30 12.50 11.02 2.90
CA GLN A 30 12.19 12.05 3.90
C GLN A 30 11.92 13.42 3.27
N ILE A 31 12.73 13.81 2.29
CA ILE A 31 12.56 15.10 1.60
C ILE A 31 11.28 15.09 0.79
N VAL A 32 11.02 14.00 0.05
CA VAL A 32 9.83 13.87 -0.79
C VAL A 32 8.56 13.79 0.05
N THR A 33 8.53 12.98 1.10
CA THR A 33 7.37 12.91 2.01
C THR A 33 7.05 14.26 2.62
N PHE A 34 8.07 14.99 3.08
CA PHE A 34 7.89 16.35 3.59
C PHE A 34 7.35 17.31 2.52
N ALA A 35 7.90 17.26 1.30
CA ALA A 35 7.41 18.05 0.17
C ALA A 35 5.94 17.75 -0.16
N VAL A 36 5.58 16.46 -0.16
CA VAL A 36 4.23 15.96 -0.44
C VAL A 36 3.24 16.37 0.67
N MET A 37 3.66 16.35 1.94
CA MET A 37 2.86 16.86 3.05
C MET A 37 2.49 18.32 2.85
N MET A 38 3.41 19.14 2.35
CA MET A 38 3.15 20.54 2.06
C MET A 38 2.31 20.72 0.78
N THR A 39 2.68 20.02 -0.30
CA THR A 39 2.05 20.14 -1.61
C THR A 39 2.03 18.78 -2.30
N SER A 40 0.85 18.18 -2.40
CA SER A 40 0.63 16.87 -3.00
C SER A 40 1.15 16.70 -4.43
N ASN A 41 1.19 17.78 -5.22
CA ASN A 41 1.65 17.76 -6.61
C ASN A 41 3.18 17.63 -6.73
N THR A 42 3.94 17.72 -5.63
CA THR A 42 5.39 17.52 -5.65
C THR A 42 5.81 16.08 -5.92
N LEU A 43 4.88 15.12 -5.78
CA LEU A 43 5.10 13.74 -6.17
C LEU A 43 5.53 13.59 -7.65
N GLU A 44 5.13 14.53 -8.52
CA GLU A 44 5.58 14.59 -9.92
C GLU A 44 7.11 14.65 -10.05
N PHE A 45 7.78 15.32 -9.13
CA PHE A 45 9.24 15.52 -9.15
C PHE A 45 10.03 14.46 -8.38
N ALA A 46 9.35 13.54 -7.70
CA ALA A 46 9.99 12.43 -7.02
C ALA A 46 10.60 11.44 -8.04
N SER A 47 11.53 10.62 -7.57
CA SER A 47 12.05 9.49 -8.32
C SER A 47 10.94 8.48 -8.65
N ASP A 48 11.15 7.68 -9.68
CA ASP A 48 10.21 6.61 -10.05
C ASP A 48 10.07 5.56 -8.96
N GLU A 49 11.13 5.32 -8.18
CA GLU A 49 11.11 4.45 -7.00
C GLU A 49 10.12 4.96 -5.94
N LEU A 50 10.15 6.26 -5.62
CA LEU A 50 9.22 6.84 -4.65
C LEU A 50 7.81 7.02 -5.21
N LYS A 51 7.65 7.22 -6.53
CA LYS A 51 6.33 7.16 -7.20
C LYS A 51 5.73 5.77 -7.18
N ASN A 52 6.56 4.74 -7.00
CA ASN A 52 6.13 3.36 -6.81
C ASN A 52 6.10 2.94 -5.33
N ASN A 53 6.37 3.86 -4.41
CA ASN A 53 6.29 3.61 -2.97
C ASN A 53 4.87 3.87 -2.47
N GLU A 54 4.22 2.81 -1.99
CA GLU A 54 2.83 2.86 -1.53
C GLU A 54 2.61 3.86 -0.41
N GLU A 55 3.54 3.98 0.55
CA GLU A 55 3.40 4.89 1.69
C GLU A 55 3.38 6.35 1.23
N VAL A 56 4.34 6.72 0.37
CA VAL A 56 4.49 8.09 -0.13
C VAL A 56 3.31 8.47 -1.02
N VAL A 57 2.89 7.57 -1.90
CA VAL A 57 1.74 7.79 -2.79
C VAL A 57 0.45 7.87 -1.99
N THR A 58 0.21 6.98 -1.03
CA THR A 58 -0.99 7.02 -0.18
C THR A 58 -1.06 8.32 0.60
N LEU A 59 0.06 8.80 1.13
CA LEU A 59 0.13 10.10 1.79
C LEU A 59 -0.20 11.26 0.83
N ALA A 60 0.30 11.22 -0.41
CA ALA A 60 0.00 12.25 -1.41
C ALA A 60 -1.49 12.26 -1.78
N VAL A 61 -2.04 11.07 -2.00
CA VAL A 61 -3.39 10.81 -2.50
C VAL A 61 -4.46 11.10 -1.45
N THR A 62 -4.17 10.80 -0.17
CA THR A 62 -5.06 11.17 0.94
C THR A 62 -5.22 12.68 1.08
N ARG A 63 -4.20 13.47 0.75
CA ARG A 63 -4.28 14.94 0.75
C ARG A 63 -4.93 15.49 -0.51
N ASN A 64 -4.53 14.97 -1.66
CA ASN A 64 -5.12 15.33 -2.93
C ASN A 64 -5.20 14.10 -3.84
N GLY A 65 -6.42 13.66 -4.14
CA GLY A 65 -6.65 12.52 -5.04
C GLY A 65 -6.02 12.68 -6.42
N SER A 66 -5.82 13.91 -6.89
CA SER A 66 -5.11 14.19 -8.15
C SER A 66 -3.65 13.75 -8.14
N ALA A 67 -3.03 13.58 -6.95
CA ALA A 67 -1.66 13.09 -6.87
C ALA A 67 -1.50 11.66 -7.39
N LEU A 68 -2.58 10.88 -7.46
CA LEU A 68 -2.57 9.54 -8.04
C LEU A 68 -2.13 9.56 -9.50
N GLU A 69 -2.33 10.66 -10.22
CA GLU A 69 -1.88 10.84 -11.60
C GLU A 69 -0.34 10.72 -11.74
N PHE A 70 0.40 11.09 -10.70
CA PHE A 70 1.86 11.02 -10.68
C PHE A 70 2.42 9.71 -10.10
N ALA A 71 1.55 8.85 -9.55
CA ALA A 71 1.95 7.55 -9.05
C ALA A 71 2.31 6.60 -10.21
N SER A 72 3.05 5.54 -9.88
CA SER A 72 3.32 4.46 -10.83
C SER A 72 2.02 3.81 -11.31
N SER A 73 2.03 3.24 -12.52
CA SER A 73 0.91 2.46 -13.06
C SER A 73 0.48 1.31 -12.13
N ASN A 74 1.43 0.72 -11.41
CA ASN A 74 1.17 -0.33 -10.41
C ASN A 74 0.29 0.18 -9.26
N LEU A 75 0.59 1.36 -8.72
CA LEU A 75 -0.14 1.93 -7.59
C LEU A 75 -1.44 2.63 -8.01
N LYS A 76 -1.53 3.16 -9.23
CA LYS A 76 -2.77 3.71 -9.79
C LYS A 76 -3.92 2.69 -9.79
N GLY A 77 -3.60 1.41 -10.02
CA GLY A 77 -4.56 0.31 -9.99
C GLY A 77 -4.65 -0.42 -8.65
N ASN A 78 -3.90 0.02 -7.63
CA ASN A 78 -3.94 -0.59 -6.30
C ASN A 78 -5.22 -0.15 -5.57
N LEU A 79 -6.06 -1.12 -5.24
CA LEU A 79 -7.32 -0.90 -4.56
C LEU A 79 -7.12 -0.20 -3.21
N GLY A 80 -6.06 -0.51 -2.45
CA GLY A 80 -5.80 0.10 -1.15
C GLY A 80 -5.57 1.61 -1.26
N VAL A 81 -4.72 2.02 -2.21
CA VAL A 81 -4.40 3.43 -2.48
C VAL A 81 -5.62 4.18 -3.00
N VAL A 82 -6.36 3.58 -3.94
CA VAL A 82 -7.59 4.17 -4.51
C VAL A 82 -8.66 4.35 -3.44
N LEU A 83 -8.91 3.34 -2.60
CA LEU A 83 -9.87 3.44 -1.50
C LEU A 83 -9.45 4.50 -0.48
N ALA A 84 -8.15 4.61 -0.15
CA ALA A 84 -7.65 5.66 0.73
C ALA A 84 -7.89 7.06 0.14
N ALA A 85 -7.73 7.23 -1.17
CA ALA A 85 -8.08 8.46 -1.90
C ALA A 85 -9.56 8.82 -1.72
N LEU A 86 -10.43 7.84 -2.00
CA LEU A 86 -11.87 8.02 -2.03
C LEU A 86 -12.44 8.33 -0.66
N ARG A 87 -11.91 7.66 0.37
CA ARG A 87 -12.35 7.83 1.75
C ARG A 87 -12.08 9.25 2.26
N ASN A 88 -10.97 9.86 1.86
CA ASN A 88 -10.60 11.18 2.34
C ASN A 88 -11.11 12.33 1.45
N LYS A 89 -11.19 12.11 0.13
CA LYS A 89 -11.62 13.14 -0.81
C LYS A 89 -12.47 12.53 -1.93
N PRO A 90 -13.82 12.58 -1.86
CA PRO A 90 -14.68 11.99 -2.88
C PRO A 90 -14.51 12.65 -4.26
N SER A 91 -14.04 13.89 -4.32
CA SER A 91 -13.70 14.56 -5.58
C SER A 91 -12.49 13.93 -6.30
N ALA A 92 -11.73 13.05 -5.64
CA ALA A 92 -10.67 12.25 -6.24
C ALA A 92 -11.19 11.40 -7.42
N LEU A 93 -12.48 10.99 -7.39
CA LEU A 93 -13.12 10.24 -8.48
C LEU A 93 -12.95 10.89 -9.86
N ARG A 94 -12.85 12.23 -9.93
CA ARG A 94 -12.70 12.96 -11.19
C ARG A 94 -11.28 12.85 -11.77
N CYS A 95 -10.29 12.55 -10.93
CA CYS A 95 -8.89 12.44 -11.32
C CYS A 95 -8.44 10.98 -11.49
N ILE A 96 -9.23 10.02 -11.00
CA ILE A 96 -9.00 8.59 -11.23
C ILE A 96 -9.73 8.24 -12.53
N SER A 97 -9.01 7.73 -13.54
CA SER A 97 -9.70 7.27 -14.75
C SER A 97 -10.70 6.16 -14.40
N GLN A 98 -11.87 6.18 -15.07
CA GLN A 98 -12.91 5.18 -14.82
C GLN A 98 -12.37 3.75 -14.96
N GLU A 99 -11.39 3.53 -15.85
CA GLU A 99 -10.71 2.25 -16.02
C GLU A 99 -10.04 1.73 -14.74
N PHE A 100 -9.39 2.61 -13.96
CA PHE A 100 -8.76 2.19 -12.70
C PHE A 100 -9.79 1.89 -11.61
N ILE A 101 -10.88 2.65 -11.55
CA ILE A 101 -11.99 2.40 -10.62
C ILE A 101 -12.64 1.05 -10.94
N VAL A 102 -12.95 0.80 -12.22
CA VAL A 102 -13.53 -0.46 -12.68
C VAL A 102 -12.56 -1.62 -12.44
N ALA A 103 -11.27 -1.46 -12.76
CA ALA A 103 -10.27 -2.50 -12.50
C ALA A 103 -10.12 -2.81 -11.00
N ALA A 104 -10.16 -1.80 -10.14
CA ALA A 104 -10.09 -1.96 -8.69
C ALA A 104 -11.33 -2.70 -8.15
N VAL A 105 -12.53 -2.32 -8.60
CA VAL A 105 -13.80 -3.00 -8.24
C VAL A 105 -13.83 -4.44 -8.77
N MET A 106 -13.39 -4.68 -10.01
CA MET A 106 -13.30 -6.02 -10.59
C MET A 106 -12.30 -6.90 -9.84
N ARG A 107 -11.17 -6.34 -9.37
CA ARG A 107 -10.20 -7.04 -8.52
C ARG A 107 -10.78 -7.37 -7.14
N TYR A 108 -11.55 -6.46 -6.55
CA TYR A 108 -12.25 -6.69 -5.28
C TYR A 108 -13.19 -7.89 -5.38
N HIS A 109 -14.06 -7.93 -6.41
CA HIS A 109 -14.99 -9.04 -6.61
C HIS A 109 -14.31 -10.36 -7.01
N ARG A 110 -13.17 -10.32 -7.71
CA ARG A 110 -12.38 -11.53 -8.03
C ARG A 110 -11.78 -12.19 -6.79
N HIS A 111 -11.51 -11.42 -5.73
CA HIS A 111 -10.94 -11.94 -4.49
C HIS A 111 -11.99 -12.54 -3.55
N GLU A 112 -13.23 -12.01 -3.52
CA GLU A 112 -14.32 -12.62 -2.74
C GLU A 112 -14.92 -13.87 -3.39
N SER A 113 -14.89 -13.99 -4.73
CA SER A 113 -15.40 -15.17 -5.45
C SER A 113 -14.49 -16.41 -5.39
N ASN A 114 -13.41 -16.43 -4.59
CA ASN A 114 -12.60 -17.63 -4.36
C ASN A 114 -12.66 -18.13 -2.90
N PRO A 115 -13.77 -18.75 -2.45
CA PRO A 115 -13.85 -19.42 -1.15
C PRO A 115 -13.03 -20.74 -1.08
N GLY A 116 -12.18 -21.01 -2.08
CA GLY A 116 -11.66 -22.34 -2.43
C GLY A 116 -10.31 -22.77 -1.86
N ARG A 117 -9.87 -22.28 -0.69
CA ARG A 117 -8.70 -22.88 0.02
C ARG A 117 -8.91 -23.01 1.52
N LYS A 118 -10.00 -23.67 1.94
CA LYS A 118 -10.00 -24.39 3.23
C LYS A 118 -8.92 -25.48 3.14
N LYS A 119 -7.78 -25.24 3.81
CA LYS A 119 -6.68 -26.19 3.94
C LYS A 119 -7.20 -27.51 4.52
N ARG A 120 -7.31 -28.55 3.70
CA ARG A 120 -7.21 -29.95 4.13
C ARG A 120 -5.79 -30.14 4.68
N ARG A 121 -5.65 -30.44 5.98
CA ARG A 121 -4.53 -31.12 6.67
C ARG A 121 -4.78 -30.98 8.17
N LYS A 122 -4.83 -32.01 9.01
CA LYS A 122 -4.42 -33.42 8.94
C LYS A 122 -5.45 -34.20 9.77
N ARG A 123 -5.93 -35.36 9.29
CA ARG A 123 -6.35 -36.41 10.22
C ARG A 123 -5.04 -36.94 10.80
N GLN A 124 -4.82 -36.72 12.09
CA GLN A 124 -3.75 -37.36 12.82
C GLN A 124 -3.91 -38.88 12.61
N HIS A 125 -2.93 -39.46 11.91
CA HIS A 125 -2.41 -40.74 12.37
C HIS A 125 -1.91 -40.48 13.79
N ASP A 126 -2.42 -41.26 14.75
CA ASP A 126 -1.73 -41.70 15.97
C ASP A 126 -2.76 -42.49 16.80
N ALA A 127 -3.01 -43.73 16.37
CA ALA A 127 -3.60 -44.76 17.21
C ALA A 127 -2.58 -45.91 17.29
N ALA A 128 -1.46 -45.62 17.93
CA ALA A 128 -0.59 -46.62 18.54
C ALA A 128 -1.11 -46.80 19.98
N PHE A 129 -1.61 -47.98 20.32
CA PHE A 129 -0.83 -49.00 21.03
C PHE A 129 -0.68 -48.62 22.52
N LEU A 130 -1.48 -49.26 23.38
CA LEU A 130 -0.97 -50.12 24.46
C LEU A 130 -2.14 -50.93 25.04
N ASP A 131 -2.07 -52.22 24.75
CA ASP A 131 -2.61 -53.31 25.54
C ASP A 131 -2.08 -53.19 26.97
N ASP A 132 -2.93 -53.33 27.99
CA ASP A 132 -2.55 -53.93 29.29
C ASP A 132 -3.72 -54.01 30.29
N THR A 133 -3.96 -55.23 30.75
CA THR A 133 -4.51 -55.64 32.07
C THR A 133 -6.03 -55.74 32.29
N HIS A 134 -6.56 -56.93 31.97
CA HIS A 134 -7.14 -57.91 32.93
C HIS A 134 -6.91 -57.52 34.43
N VAL A 135 -7.84 -57.53 35.41
CA VAL A 135 -8.83 -58.53 35.90
C VAL A 135 -9.81 -57.83 36.93
N PRO A 136 -10.76 -58.50 37.65
CA PRO A 136 -12.19 -58.16 37.72
C PRO A 136 -12.64 -57.52 39.06
N ILE A 137 -13.90 -57.10 39.17
CA ILE A 137 -14.53 -56.75 40.47
C ILE A 137 -15.69 -57.73 40.72
N LEU A 138 -15.53 -58.54 41.79
CA LEU A 138 -16.64 -59.22 42.47
C LEU A 138 -17.48 -58.15 43.18
N ASP A 139 -18.79 -58.15 42.96
CA ASP A 139 -19.73 -57.62 43.94
C ASP A 139 -20.43 -58.79 44.65
N TYR A 140 -20.43 -58.68 45.98
CA TYR A 140 -20.97 -59.60 46.98
C TYR A 140 -22.50 -59.72 46.95
#